data_AF-X1DKK3-F1
#
_entry.id   AF-X1DKK3-F1
#
_cell.length_a   1.000
_cell.length_b   1.000
_cell.length_c   1.000
_cell.angle_alpha   90.00
_cell.angle_beta   90.00
_cell.angle_gamma   90.00
#
_symmetry.space_group_name_H-M   'P 1'
#
loop_
_entity.id
_entity.type
_entity.pdbx_description
1 polymer ?
#
loop_
_entity_poly.entity_id
_entity_poly.type
_entity_poly.pdbx_seq_one_letter_code
_entity_poly.pdbx_strand_id
1 'polypeptide(L)'
;MISRIKAGKRKSSENPTIQDFITALQGAPQRAIQIYVELRDRDWIQLKRVLDAMEPIMPIQMLATWKAIEAMHDTYGKRLN
;
A
#
# COMPACT_ATOMS: atom_id res chain seq x y z
N MET A 1 28.35 -0.59 -10.75
CA MET A 1 27.06 0.05 -11.10
C MET A 1 25.89 -0.93 -11.01
N ILE A 2 25.97 -2.11 -11.65
CA ILE A 2 24.93 -3.17 -11.62
C ILE A 2 24.65 -3.69 -10.20
N SER A 3 25.67 -3.85 -9.34
CA SER A 3 25.48 -4.32 -7.96
C SER A 3 24.73 -3.33 -7.07
N ARG A 4 24.97 -2.01 -7.21
CA ARG A 4 24.24 -0.95 -6.49
C ARG A 4 22.78 -0.88 -6.92
N ILE A 5 22.49 -1.05 -8.21
CA ILE A 5 21.11 -1.10 -8.73
C ILE A 5 20.38 -2.35 -8.22
N LYS A 6 21.04 -3.52 -8.24
CA LYS A 6 20.48 -4.77 -7.66
C LYS A 6 20.25 -4.64 -6.15
N ALA A 7 21.17 -4.02 -5.41
CA ALA A 7 21.02 -3.78 -3.97
C ALA A 7 19.90 -2.76 -3.67
N GLY A 8 19.75 -1.74 -4.50
CA GLY A 8 18.62 -0.80 -4.43
C GLY A 8 17.28 -1.49 -4.68
N LYS A 9 17.20 -2.34 -5.72
CA LYS A 9 16.01 -3.17 -5.99
C LYS A 9 15.71 -4.15 -4.85
N ARG A 10 16.73 -4.76 -4.26
CA ARG A 10 16.59 -5.69 -3.11
C ARG A 10 16.10 -4.97 -1.84
N LYS A 11 16.64 -3.79 -1.54
CA LYS A 11 16.14 -2.95 -0.44
C LYS A 11 14.71 -2.46 -0.67
N SER A 12 14.33 -2.19 -1.92
CA SER A 12 12.97 -1.84 -2.30
C SER A 12 12.02 -3.03 -2.18
N SER A 13 12.46 -4.25 -2.48
CA SER A 13 11.65 -5.46 -2.27
C SER A 13 11.51 -5.83 -0.79
N GLU A 14 12.36 -5.32 0.09
CA GLU A 14 12.30 -5.53 1.54
C GLU A 14 11.39 -4.51 2.26
N ASN A 15 10.95 -3.43 1.59
CA ASN A 15 10.03 -2.44 2.15
C ASN A 15 9.12 -1.90 1.04
N PRO A 16 7.85 -2.34 0.96
CA PRO A 16 6.92 -1.82 -0.02
C PRO A 16 6.75 -0.30 0.10
N THR A 17 6.62 0.38 -1.04
CA THR A 17 6.37 1.82 -1.09
C THR A 17 4.89 2.14 -1.27
N ILE A 18 4.52 3.40 -1.04
CA ILE A 18 3.19 3.94 -1.33
C ILE A 18 2.82 3.72 -2.80
N GLN A 19 3.79 3.85 -3.71
CA GLN A 19 3.58 3.63 -5.14
C GLN A 19 3.28 2.16 -5.46
N ASP A 20 3.93 1.22 -4.77
CA ASP A 20 3.65 -0.21 -4.94
C ASP A 20 2.22 -0.54 -4.52
N PHE A 21 1.74 0.08 -3.44
CA PHE A 21 0.36 -0.07 -2.98
C PHE A 21 -0.65 0.51 -3.98
N ILE A 22 -0.43 1.74 -4.47
CA ILE A 22 -1.30 2.37 -5.47
C ILE A 22 -1.34 1.54 -6.76
N THR A 23 -0.20 1.01 -7.19
CA THR A 23 -0.11 0.14 -8.37
C THR A 23 -0.90 -1.16 -8.16
N ALA A 24 -0.82 -1.76 -6.95
CA ALA A 24 -1.57 -2.97 -6.64
C ALA A 24 -3.09 -2.72 -6.56
N LEU A 25 -3.50 -1.56 -6.04
CA LEU A 25 -4.91 -1.14 -6.00
C LEU A 25 -5.55 -1.07 -7.40
N GLN A 26 -4.76 -0.77 -8.44
CA GLN A 26 -5.27 -0.64 -9.81
C GLN A 26 -5.56 -1.99 -10.50
N GLY A 27 -5.01 -3.11 -10.02
CA GLY A 27 -5.10 -4.37 -10.78
C GLY A 27 -5.11 -5.67 -9.99
N ALA A 28 -4.78 -5.65 -8.69
CA ALA A 28 -4.71 -6.87 -7.88
C ALA A 28 -5.03 -6.58 -6.40
N PRO A 29 -6.33 -6.62 -6.00
CA PRO A 29 -6.76 -6.36 -4.62
C PRO A 29 -6.03 -7.20 -3.56
N GLN A 30 -5.79 -8.49 -3.85
CA GLN A 30 -5.06 -9.39 -2.96
C GLN A 30 -3.62 -8.93 -2.70
N ARG A 31 -2.97 -8.37 -3.73
CA ARG A 31 -1.61 -7.84 -3.62
C ARG A 31 -1.58 -6.53 -2.82
N ALA A 32 -2.61 -5.70 -2.92
CA ALA A 32 -2.73 -4.49 -2.10
C ALA A 32 -2.79 -4.83 -0.60
N ILE A 33 -3.53 -5.89 -0.23
CA ILE A 33 -3.60 -6.39 1.15
C ILE A 33 -2.21 -6.86 1.65
N GLN A 34 -1.47 -7.63 0.84
CA GLN A 34 -0.12 -8.08 1.21
C GLN A 34 0.83 -6.90 1.45
N ILE A 35 0.83 -5.94 0.52
CA ILE A 35 1.65 -4.73 0.60
C ILE A 35 1.31 -3.90 1.85
N TYR A 36 0.02 -3.82 2.19
CA TYR A 36 -0.44 -3.14 3.40
C TYR A 36 0.12 -3.77 4.68
N VAL A 37 0.13 -5.11 4.79
CA VAL A 37 0.67 -5.82 5.96
C VAL A 37 2.16 -5.53 6.16
N GLU A 38 2.90 -5.39 5.06
CA GLU A 38 4.34 -5.12 5.07
C GLU A 38 4.69 -3.62 5.15
N LEU A 39 3.69 -2.73 5.13
CA LEU A 39 3.90 -1.30 5.13
C LEU A 39 4.36 -0.79 6.51
N ARG A 40 5.27 0.19 6.54
CA ARG A 40 5.66 0.86 7.78
C ARG A 40 4.55 1.81 8.22
N ASP A 41 4.39 2.03 9.53
CA ASP A 41 3.31 2.89 10.07
C ASP A 41 3.38 4.32 9.54
N ARG A 42 4.60 4.85 9.41
CA ARG A 42 4.82 6.18 8.82
C ARG A 42 4.37 6.26 7.36
N ASP A 43 4.53 5.18 6.61
CA ASP A 43 4.17 5.12 5.20
C ASP A 43 2.65 4.95 5.06
N TRP A 44 1.99 4.30 6.05
CA TRP A 44 0.54 4.18 6.12
C TRP A 44 -0.12 5.56 6.29
N ILE A 45 0.40 6.39 7.19
CA ILE A 45 -0.14 7.75 7.40
C ILE A 45 -0.06 8.57 6.10
N GLN A 46 1.05 8.46 5.37
CA GLN A 46 1.20 9.15 4.09
C GLN A 46 0.28 8.57 3.02
N LEU A 47 0.17 7.24 2.94
CA LEU A 47 -0.73 6.54 2.03
C LEU A 47 -2.19 6.95 2.25
N LYS A 48 -2.64 6.96 3.51
CA LYS A 48 -4.00 7.38 3.89
C LYS A 48 -4.30 8.80 3.41
N ARG A 49 -3.41 9.75 3.69
CA ARG A 49 -3.56 11.15 3.21
C ARG A 49 -3.69 11.25 1.69
N VAL A 50 -2.90 10.47 0.96
CA VAL A 50 -2.94 10.46 -0.51
C VAL A 50 -4.26 9.88 -1.00
N LEU A 51 -4.66 8.72 -0.46
CA LEU A 51 -5.86 8.05 -0.92
C LEU A 51 -7.13 8.80 -0.53
N ASP A 52 -7.22 9.34 0.68
CA ASP A 52 -8.33 10.19 1.12
C ASP A 52 -8.53 11.40 0.18
N ALA A 53 -7.43 12.03 -0.24
CA ALA A 53 -7.47 13.14 -1.20
C ALA A 53 -7.90 12.70 -2.61
N MET A 54 -7.65 11.43 -2.97
CA MET A 54 -8.01 10.85 -4.26
C MET A 54 -9.41 10.22 -4.28
N GLU A 55 -10.03 9.94 -3.13
CA GLU A 55 -11.36 9.30 -3.04
C GLU A 55 -12.41 9.89 -3.97
N PRO A 56 -12.57 11.23 -4.11
CA PRO A 56 -13.61 11.80 -4.95
C PRO A 56 -13.47 11.49 -6.45
N ILE A 57 -12.25 11.15 -6.89
CA ILE A 57 -11.90 10.89 -8.29
C ILE A 57 -11.50 9.43 -8.53
N MET A 58 -11.58 8.58 -7.51
CA MET A 58 -11.15 7.19 -7.57
C MET A 58 -12.21 6.33 -8.28
N PRO A 59 -11.81 5.40 -9.18
CA PRO A 59 -12.74 4.43 -9.73
C PRO A 59 -13.41 3.61 -8.61
N ILE A 60 -14.71 3.32 -8.74
CA ILE A 60 -15.53 2.67 -7.69
C ILE A 60 -14.89 1.37 -7.17
N GLN A 61 -14.31 0.56 -8.06
CA GLN A 61 -13.67 -0.71 -7.71
C GLN A 61 -12.43 -0.52 -6.83
N MET A 62 -11.63 0.50 -7.14
CA MET A 62 -10.45 0.87 -6.38
C MET A 62 -10.85 1.48 -5.03
N LEU A 63 -11.88 2.32 -5.01
CA LEU A 63 -12.44 2.91 -3.79
C LEU A 63 -12.96 1.85 -2.82
N ALA A 64 -13.70 0.86 -3.32
CA ALA A 64 -14.20 -0.25 -2.50
C ALA A 64 -13.05 -1.05 -1.88
N THR A 65 -12.00 -1.33 -2.66
CA THR A 65 -10.82 -2.05 -2.18
C THR A 65 -10.05 -1.21 -1.14
N TRP A 66 -9.86 0.09 -1.39
CA TRP A 66 -9.24 1.01 -0.45
C TRP A 66 -10.01 1.05 0.88
N LYS A 67 -11.33 1.26 0.85
CA LYS A 67 -12.17 1.31 2.06
C LYS A 67 -12.19 0.00 2.84
N ALA A 68 -12.11 -1.14 2.16
CA ALA A 68 -11.96 -2.43 2.83
C ALA A 68 -10.61 -2.50 3.59
N ILE A 69 -9.51 -2.07 2.98
CA ILE A 69 -8.19 -2.06 3.61
C ILE A 69 -8.12 -1.05 4.76
N GLU A 70 -8.71 0.14 4.58
CA GLU A 70 -8.85 1.15 5.64
C GLU A 70 -9.62 0.59 6.84
N ALA A 71 -10.78 -0.03 6.61
CA ALA A 71 -11.57 -0.64 7.67
C ALA A 71 -10.80 -1.77 8.37
N MET A 72 -10.04 -2.59 7.63
CA MET A 72 -9.18 -3.61 8.21
C MET A 72 -8.08 -3.00 9.09
N HIS A 73 -7.45 -1.90 8.66
CA HIS A 73 -6.46 -1.18 9.47
C HIS A 73 -7.08 -0.62 10.74
N ASP A 74 -8.24 0.02 10.64
CA ASP A 74 -8.87 0.66 11.79
C ASP A 74 -9.42 -0.37 12.79
N THR A 75 -9.81 -1.56 12.32
CA THR A 75 -10.31 -2.66 13.16
C THR A 75 -9.19 -3.49 13.78
N TYR A 76 -8.12 -3.80 13.03
CA TYR A 76 -7.12 -4.79 13.40
C TYR A 76 -5.68 -4.24 13.47
N GLY A 77 -5.51 -2.92 13.38
CA GLY A 77 -4.22 -2.23 13.16
C GLY A 77 -3.00 -2.96 13.72
N LYS A 78 -2.04 -3.27 12.85
CA LYS A 78 -0.79 -4.05 13.08
C LYS A 78 -0.80 -5.19 14.11
N ARG A 79 -1.95 -5.75 14.50
CA ARG A 79 -2.04 -6.95 15.36
C ARG A 79 -2.08 -8.25 14.56
N LEU A 80 -1.92 -8.17 13.24
CA LEU A 80 -1.71 -9.31 12.37
C LEU A 80 -0.20 -9.44 12.10
N ASN A 81 0.48 -10.09 13.08
CA ASN A 81 1.91 -10.43 13.24
C ASN A 81 2.77 -9.48 14.06
#